data_AF-A0A0F9PZD9-F1
#
_entry.id   AF-A0A0F9PZD9-F1
#
_cell.length_a   1.000
_cell.length_b   1.000
_cell.length_c   1.000
_cell.angle_alpha   90.00
_cell.angle_beta   90.00
_cell.angle_gamma   90.00
#
_symmetry.space_group_name_H-M   'P 1'
#
loop_
_entity.id
_entity.type
_entity.pdbx_description
1 polymer ?
#
loop_
_entity_poly.entity_id
_entity_poly.type
_entity_poly.pdbx_seq_one_letter_code
_entity_poly.pdbx_strand_id
1 'polypeptide(L)'
;MQKELQRYFNGPYLKKNQVIFRDYQNNITNNCKNKNSLVVLPTGLGKTIIGILLLANCLKKYSRAKIIILAPTRPLVQQHKISCEKFLDIALEEITLFTGKVPPERRILLFNSSRIIISTPQVIKNDILRGRYDLSQVSLIIFDEAHKTKGNYAYNFISSEYINTCTDPVILGLTASPGKDEEHIQEICNNLSIENIIFKNYQDKDVREYVYDIDIIIKLVDLPIELVELSTIWYNLFEVFLRFFIKNKLIPPNKKYYSKLDFLGLSRDLTLS
;
A
#
# COMPACT_ATOMS: atom_id res chain seq x y z
N MET A 1 9.06 33.48 -20.15
CA MET A 1 8.73 32.43 -19.17
C MET A 1 10.04 31.77 -18.76
N GLN A 2 10.62 32.16 -17.62
CA GLN A 2 11.85 31.56 -17.11
C GLN A 2 11.59 30.06 -16.90
N LYS A 3 12.36 29.18 -17.56
CA LYS A 3 12.42 27.77 -17.17
C LYS A 3 12.97 27.77 -15.75
N GLU A 4 12.11 27.59 -14.75
CA GLU A 4 12.57 27.28 -13.41
C GLU A 4 13.54 26.10 -13.51
N LEU A 5 14.74 26.28 -12.96
CA LEU A 5 15.75 25.23 -12.90
C LEU A 5 15.12 24.07 -12.11
N GLN A 6 14.68 23.02 -12.81
CA GLN A 6 14.14 21.84 -12.14
C GLN A 6 15.22 21.24 -11.24
N ARG A 7 15.00 21.32 -9.94
CA ARG A 7 15.87 20.71 -8.94
C ARG A 7 15.58 19.21 -8.88
N TYR A 8 16.62 18.41 -8.78
CA TYR A 8 16.52 16.96 -8.61
C TYR A 8 17.15 16.52 -7.28
N PHE A 9 16.64 15.44 -6.71
CA PHE A 9 17.37 14.75 -5.65
C PHE A 9 18.63 14.12 -6.26
N ASN A 10 19.78 14.56 -5.77
CA ASN A 10 21.07 13.98 -6.09
C ASN A 10 21.72 13.52 -4.79
N GLY A 11 22.06 12.23 -4.72
CA GLY A 11 22.62 11.62 -3.52
C GLY A 11 23.15 10.22 -3.83
N PRO A 12 23.91 9.62 -2.90
CA PRO A 12 24.39 8.26 -3.06
C PRO A 12 23.20 7.29 -3.23
N TYR A 13 23.37 6.30 -4.10
CA TYR A 13 22.36 5.30 -4.47
C TYR A 13 21.12 5.85 -5.20
N LEU A 14 21.12 7.11 -5.62
CA LEU A 14 20.08 7.68 -6.50
C LEU A 14 20.68 8.00 -7.87
N LYS A 15 19.98 7.59 -8.93
CA LYS A 15 20.36 7.95 -10.31
C LYS A 15 20.21 9.46 -10.52
N LYS A 16 21.25 10.07 -11.11
CA LYS A 16 21.30 11.51 -11.37
C LYS A 16 20.11 11.95 -12.23
N ASN A 17 19.49 13.07 -11.84
CA ASN A 17 18.41 13.74 -12.57
C ASN A 17 17.16 12.86 -12.86
N GLN A 18 16.92 11.79 -12.07
CA GLN A 18 15.74 10.93 -12.26
C GLN A 18 14.58 11.28 -11.32
N VAL A 19 14.86 11.84 -10.14
CA VAL A 19 13.84 12.16 -9.13
C VAL A 19 13.74 13.68 -8.97
N ILE A 20 12.64 14.26 -9.42
CA ILE A 20 12.36 15.69 -9.26
C ILE A 20 12.22 16.00 -7.77
N PHE A 21 12.86 17.07 -7.33
CA PHE A 21 12.84 17.51 -5.95
C PHE A 21 11.49 18.15 -5.59
N ARG A 22 10.90 17.71 -4.48
CA ARG A 22 9.70 18.29 -3.88
C ARG A 22 9.91 18.41 -2.38
N ASP A 23 9.69 19.60 -1.82
CA ASP A 23 10.01 19.89 -0.42
C ASP A 23 9.25 18.99 0.56
N TYR A 24 7.94 18.77 0.33
CA TYR A 24 7.15 17.89 1.19
C TYR A 24 7.71 16.44 1.20
N GLN A 25 8.17 15.91 0.07
CA GLN A 25 8.74 14.56 0.00
C GLN A 25 10.05 14.45 0.78
N ASN A 26 10.89 15.49 0.70
CA ASN A 26 12.11 15.59 1.50
C ASN A 26 11.79 15.64 3.00
N ASN A 27 10.85 16.50 3.40
CA ASN A 27 10.46 16.67 4.80
C ASN A 27 9.86 15.39 5.38
N ILE A 28 8.95 14.73 4.64
CA ILE A 28 8.39 13.43 5.05
C ILE A 28 9.50 12.40 5.21
N THR A 29 10.39 12.29 4.21
CA THR A 29 11.49 11.32 4.27
C THR A 29 12.38 11.56 5.49
N ASN A 30 12.74 12.82 5.78
CA ASN A 30 13.57 13.17 6.94
C ASN A 30 12.92 12.78 8.28
N ASN A 31 11.60 12.95 8.40
CA ASN A 31 10.85 12.54 9.59
C ASN A 31 10.78 11.01 9.76
N CYS A 32 10.91 10.24 8.69
CA CYS A 32 10.83 8.77 8.71
C CYS A 32 12.17 8.04 8.91
N LYS A 33 13.32 8.73 8.90
CA LYS A 33 14.65 8.09 8.82
C LYS A 33 14.99 7.12 9.96
N ASN A 34 14.45 7.34 11.15
CA ASN A 34 14.80 6.59 12.36
C ASN A 34 13.55 6.28 13.22
N LYS A 35 12.38 6.17 12.60
CA LYS A 35 11.10 5.96 13.30
C LYS A 35 10.16 5.11 12.48
N ASN A 36 9.40 4.25 13.14
CA ASN A 36 8.33 3.51 12.50
C ASN A 36 7.19 4.46 12.09
N SER A 37 7.07 4.72 10.80
CA SER A 37 6.24 5.80 10.26
C SER A 37 5.08 5.28 9.40
N LEU A 38 3.90 5.86 9.57
CA LEU A 38 2.77 5.69 8.65
C LEU A 38 2.57 6.95 7.82
N VAL A 39 2.82 6.86 6.52
CA VAL A 39 2.65 7.96 5.57
C VAL A 39 1.35 7.78 4.78
N VAL A 40 0.41 8.69 5.03
CA VAL A 40 -0.88 8.75 4.37
C VAL A 40 -0.84 9.87 3.33
N LEU A 41 -0.83 9.49 2.06
CA LEU A 41 -0.80 10.42 0.94
C LEU A 41 -1.74 9.95 -0.17
N PRO A 42 -2.59 10.83 -0.74
CA PRO A 42 -3.33 10.52 -1.95
C PRO A 42 -2.47 9.92 -3.07
N THR A 43 -3.10 9.11 -3.92
CA THR A 43 -2.44 8.57 -5.12
C THR A 43 -1.94 9.70 -6.02
N GLY A 44 -0.79 9.50 -6.67
CA GLY A 44 -0.18 10.54 -7.51
C GLY A 44 0.75 11.52 -6.79
N LEU A 45 0.71 11.62 -5.47
CA LEU A 45 1.64 12.47 -4.69
C LEU A 45 3.03 11.83 -4.44
N GLY A 46 3.28 10.65 -5.02
CA GLY A 46 4.62 10.06 -5.02
C GLY A 46 4.98 9.27 -3.75
N LYS A 47 4.05 8.52 -3.16
CA LYS A 47 4.34 7.55 -2.08
C LYS A 47 5.56 6.66 -2.39
N THR A 48 5.62 6.13 -3.61
CA THR A 48 6.74 5.31 -4.07
C THR A 48 8.08 6.07 -4.04
N ILE A 49 8.08 7.36 -4.37
CA ILE A 49 9.28 8.20 -4.32
C ILE A 49 9.76 8.36 -2.88
N ILE A 50 8.87 8.56 -1.92
CA ILE A 50 9.24 8.63 -0.50
C ILE A 50 9.87 7.32 -0.04
N GLY A 51 9.31 6.18 -0.45
CA GLY A 51 9.91 4.87 -0.19
C GLY A 51 11.33 4.73 -0.78
N ILE A 52 11.53 5.16 -2.04
CA ILE A 52 12.84 5.18 -2.71
C ILE A 52 13.83 6.08 -1.97
N LEU A 53 13.42 7.29 -1.56
CA LEU A 53 14.28 8.23 -0.85
C LEU A 53 14.67 7.70 0.53
N LEU A 54 13.74 7.10 1.26
CA LEU A 54 14.03 6.48 2.57
C LEU A 54 14.97 5.28 2.41
N LEU A 55 14.71 4.43 1.42
CA LEU A 55 15.55 3.29 1.08
C LEU A 55 17.00 3.74 0.77
N ALA A 56 17.18 4.74 -0.10
CA ALA A 56 18.50 5.27 -0.43
C ALA A 56 19.23 5.84 0.80
N ASN A 57 18.51 6.51 1.70
CA ASN A 57 19.07 6.97 2.97
C ASN A 57 19.49 5.80 3.88
N CYS A 58 18.71 4.72 3.94
CA CYS A 58 19.04 3.51 4.70
C CYS A 58 20.31 2.83 4.15
N LEU A 59 20.41 2.66 2.83
CA LEU A 59 21.61 2.12 2.16
C LEU A 59 22.86 2.98 2.38
N LYS A 60 22.69 4.30 2.51
CA LYS A 60 23.78 5.22 2.86
C LYS A 60 24.22 5.07 4.32
N LYS A 61 23.26 4.90 5.24
CA LYS A 61 23.52 4.81 6.69
C LYS A 61 24.21 3.49 7.06
N TYR A 62 23.79 2.38 6.46
CA TYR A 62 24.33 1.06 6.74
C TYR A 62 24.88 0.40 5.47
N SER A 63 26.20 0.15 5.43
CA SER A 63 26.87 -0.43 4.25
C SER A 63 26.31 -1.80 3.86
N ARG A 64 25.89 -2.60 4.86
CA ARG A 64 25.25 -3.91 4.69
C ARG A 64 23.73 -3.88 4.90
N ALA A 65 23.08 -2.73 4.74
CA ALA A 65 21.62 -2.64 4.86
C ALA A 65 20.93 -3.63 3.91
N LYS A 66 19.95 -4.34 4.46
CA LYS A 66 18.99 -5.15 3.71
C LYS A 66 17.61 -4.53 3.86
N ILE A 67 16.95 -4.24 2.74
CA ILE A 67 15.62 -3.63 2.71
C ILE A 67 14.61 -4.62 2.12
N ILE A 68 13.42 -4.69 2.72
CA ILE A 68 12.30 -5.45 2.18
C ILE A 68 11.17 -4.48 1.80
N ILE A 69 10.67 -4.60 0.57
CA ILE A 69 9.46 -3.92 0.11
C ILE A 69 8.36 -4.97 -0.05
N LEU A 70 7.27 -4.80 0.69
CA LEU A 70 6.11 -5.68 0.64
C LEU A 70 4.98 -4.99 -0.11
N ALA A 71 4.41 -5.68 -1.09
CA ALA A 71 3.22 -5.22 -1.79
C ALA A 71 2.17 -6.34 -1.93
N PRO A 72 0.86 -6.01 -1.92
CA PRO A 72 -0.18 -7.04 -1.80
C PRO A 72 -0.33 -7.96 -3.03
N THR A 73 0.10 -7.51 -4.21
CA THR A 73 -0.13 -8.22 -5.47
C THR A 73 1.16 -8.33 -6.29
N ARG A 74 1.25 -9.37 -7.14
CA ARG A 74 2.40 -9.57 -8.03
C ARG A 74 2.64 -8.40 -9.00
N PRO A 75 1.62 -7.78 -9.62
CA PRO A 75 1.83 -6.60 -10.45
C PRO A 75 2.45 -5.42 -9.68
N LEU A 76 2.03 -5.16 -8.44
CA LEU A 76 2.61 -4.10 -7.61
C LEU A 76 4.07 -4.40 -7.25
N VAL A 77 4.38 -5.66 -6.91
CA VAL A 77 5.77 -6.11 -6.70
C VAL A 77 6.63 -5.83 -7.93
N GLN A 78 6.14 -6.15 -9.14
CA GLN A 78 6.87 -5.87 -10.38
C GLN A 78 7.03 -4.35 -10.62
N GLN A 79 6.01 -3.55 -10.34
CA GLN A 79 6.05 -2.10 -10.47
C GLN A 79 7.09 -1.46 -9.52
N HIS A 80 7.18 -1.95 -8.29
CA HIS A 80 8.19 -1.50 -7.34
C HIS A 80 9.60 -1.87 -7.78
N LYS A 81 9.80 -3.05 -8.40
CA LYS A 81 11.09 -3.38 -9.02
C LYS A 81 11.47 -2.37 -10.10
N ILE A 82 10.58 -2.14 -11.06
CA ILE A 82 10.82 -1.18 -12.16
C ILE A 82 11.13 0.22 -11.60
N SER A 83 10.44 0.62 -10.54
CA SER A 83 10.70 1.91 -9.87
C SER A 83 12.08 1.94 -9.22
N CYS A 84 12.48 0.87 -8.52
CA CYS A 84 13.82 0.76 -7.94
C CYS A 84 14.90 0.83 -9.03
N GLU A 85 14.75 0.06 -10.12
CA GLU A 85 15.69 0.08 -11.25
C GLU A 85 15.76 1.44 -11.94
N LYS A 86 14.65 2.18 -12.01
CA LYS A 86 14.59 3.51 -12.62
C LYS A 86 15.28 4.57 -11.78
N PHE A 87 15.12 4.53 -10.46
CA PHE A 87 15.51 5.64 -9.58
C PHE A 87 16.78 5.36 -8.75
N LEU A 88 17.10 4.10 -8.45
CA LEU A 88 18.25 3.74 -7.64
C LEU A 88 19.47 3.44 -8.50
N ASP A 89 20.63 3.88 -8.01
CA ASP A 89 21.95 3.58 -8.57
C ASP A 89 22.57 2.41 -7.81
N ILE A 90 22.09 1.21 -8.09
CA ILE A 90 22.49 -0.06 -7.48
C ILE A 90 22.52 -1.16 -8.55
N ALA A 91 23.40 -2.14 -8.39
CA ALA A 91 23.50 -3.27 -9.31
C ALA A 91 22.18 -4.06 -9.33
N LEU A 92 21.72 -4.46 -10.51
CA LEU A 92 20.42 -5.11 -10.68
C LEU A 92 20.36 -6.47 -9.97
N GLU A 93 21.51 -7.13 -9.82
CA GLU A 93 21.70 -8.39 -9.13
C GLU A 93 21.46 -8.26 -7.61
N GLU A 94 21.57 -7.05 -7.06
CA GLU A 94 21.27 -6.78 -5.64
C GLU A 94 19.78 -6.53 -5.37
N ILE A 95 18.96 -6.39 -6.44
CA ILE A 95 17.50 -6.24 -6.38
C ILE A 95 16.83 -7.54 -6.77
N THR A 96 16.26 -8.24 -5.78
CA THR A 96 15.62 -9.53 -6.01
C THR A 96 14.10 -9.47 -5.84
N LEU A 97 13.39 -10.16 -6.75
CA LEU A 97 11.96 -10.42 -6.59
C LEU A 97 11.71 -11.79 -5.99
N PHE A 98 11.03 -11.82 -4.85
CA PHE A 98 10.48 -13.05 -4.32
C PHE A 98 9.05 -13.21 -4.82
N THR A 99 8.95 -13.77 -6.02
CA THR A 99 7.69 -14.33 -6.51
C THR A 99 7.63 -15.80 -6.11
N GLY A 100 6.42 -16.31 -5.84
CA GLY A 100 6.21 -17.74 -5.51
C GLY A 100 6.63 -18.75 -6.60
N LYS A 101 7.32 -18.30 -7.67
CA LYS A 101 7.93 -19.13 -8.71
C LYS A 101 9.37 -19.52 -8.41
N VAL A 102 10.09 -18.76 -7.58
CA VAL A 102 11.50 -19.06 -7.25
C VAL A 102 11.54 -20.22 -6.25
N PRO A 103 12.31 -21.30 -6.47
CA PRO A 103 12.38 -22.43 -5.53
C PRO A 103 12.90 -22.00 -4.13
N PRO A 104 12.44 -22.64 -3.05
CA PRO A 104 12.84 -22.31 -1.68
C PRO A 104 14.34 -22.21 -1.41
N GLU A 105 15.12 -23.20 -1.83
CA GLU A 105 16.58 -23.25 -1.59
C GLU A 105 17.29 -22.04 -2.20
N ARG A 106 16.88 -21.69 -3.43
CA ARG A 106 17.39 -20.50 -4.12
C ARG A 106 16.99 -19.21 -3.42
N ARG A 107 15.82 -19.14 -2.77
CA ARG A 107 15.40 -17.95 -2.01
C ARG A 107 16.28 -17.71 -0.79
N ILE A 108 16.79 -18.75 -0.13
CA ILE A 108 17.73 -18.60 1.01
C ILE A 108 19.02 -17.91 0.53
N LEU A 109 19.61 -18.41 -0.55
CA LEU A 109 20.82 -17.84 -1.12
C LEU A 109 20.61 -16.39 -1.57
N LEU A 110 19.52 -16.14 -2.29
CA LEU A 110 19.16 -14.80 -2.75
C LEU A 110 18.85 -13.85 -1.60
N PHE A 111 18.23 -14.33 -0.52
CA PHE A 111 17.94 -13.52 0.66
C PHE A 111 19.26 -12.99 1.23
N ASN A 112 20.28 -13.84 1.36
CA ASN A 112 21.57 -13.45 1.90
C ASN A 112 22.35 -12.49 0.98
N SER A 113 22.39 -12.77 -0.34
CA SER A 113 23.17 -11.97 -1.28
C SER A 113 22.53 -10.65 -1.71
N SER A 114 21.20 -10.52 -1.62
CA SER A 114 20.48 -9.31 -2.07
C SER A 114 20.49 -8.20 -1.02
N ARG A 115 20.53 -6.95 -1.47
CA ARG A 115 20.34 -5.78 -0.58
C ARG A 115 18.90 -5.29 -0.58
N ILE A 116 18.17 -5.48 -1.67
CA ILE A 116 16.76 -5.09 -1.80
C ILE A 116 15.95 -6.30 -2.21
N ILE A 117 14.93 -6.64 -1.42
CA ILE A 117 14.03 -7.75 -1.68
C ILE A 117 12.62 -7.18 -1.82
N ILE A 118 11.96 -7.46 -2.94
CA ILE A 118 10.60 -7.01 -3.19
C ILE A 118 9.71 -8.25 -3.31
N SER A 119 8.64 -8.31 -2.53
CA SER A 119 7.88 -9.54 -2.34
C SER A 119 6.42 -9.31 -2.01
N THR A 120 5.62 -10.34 -2.28
CA THR A 120 4.28 -10.46 -1.67
C THR A 120 4.45 -10.96 -0.23
N PRO A 121 3.64 -10.50 0.73
CA PRO A 121 3.87 -10.82 2.14
C PRO A 121 3.71 -12.31 2.45
N GLN A 122 2.88 -13.04 1.70
CA GLN A 122 2.71 -14.48 1.90
C GLN A 122 4.00 -15.26 1.68
N VAL A 123 4.87 -14.83 0.75
CA VAL A 123 6.14 -15.52 0.50
C VAL A 123 7.10 -15.33 1.67
N ILE A 124 7.25 -14.09 2.14
CA ILE A 124 8.12 -13.77 3.29
C ILE A 124 7.62 -14.47 4.56
N LYS A 125 6.33 -14.37 4.88
CA LYS A 125 5.72 -15.07 6.03
C LYS A 125 6.00 -16.58 5.99
N ASN A 126 5.78 -17.20 4.83
CA ASN A 126 5.95 -18.65 4.66
C ASN A 126 7.41 -19.12 4.76
N ASP A 127 8.38 -18.25 4.48
CA ASP A 127 9.79 -18.55 4.59
C ASP A 127 10.29 -18.40 6.03
N ILE A 128 9.84 -17.36 6.73
CA ILE A 128 10.10 -17.15 8.16
C ILE A 128 9.53 -18.31 8.98
N LEU A 129 8.25 -18.67 8.76
CA LEU A 129 7.60 -19.78 9.49
C LEU A 129 8.28 -21.15 9.28
N ARG A 130 9.01 -21.31 8.17
CA ARG A 130 9.77 -22.54 7.88
C ARG A 130 11.23 -22.45 8.33
N GLY A 131 11.62 -21.40 9.06
CA GLY A 131 12.97 -21.22 9.57
C GLY A 131 14.03 -21.06 8.48
N ARG A 132 13.66 -20.53 7.30
CA ARG A 132 14.58 -20.41 6.16
C ARG A 132 15.57 -19.25 6.32
N TYR A 133 15.13 -18.19 6.99
CA TYR A 133 15.89 -17.03 7.39
C TYR A 133 15.06 -16.23 8.41
N ASP A 134 15.72 -15.35 9.16
CA ASP A 134 15.09 -14.38 10.06
C ASP A 134 15.20 -12.94 9.48
N LEU A 135 14.73 -11.96 10.25
CA LEU A 135 14.75 -10.54 9.86
C LEU A 135 15.81 -9.73 10.62
N SER A 136 16.74 -10.38 11.32
CA SER A 136 17.77 -9.71 12.14
C SER A 136 18.70 -8.79 11.32
N GLN A 137 18.95 -9.15 10.06
CA GLN A 137 19.80 -8.39 9.13
C GLN A 137 19.04 -7.30 8.36
N VAL A 138 17.72 -7.18 8.54
CA VAL A 138 16.88 -6.24 7.79
C VAL A 138 16.91 -4.88 8.48
N SER A 139 17.24 -3.83 7.73
CA SER A 139 17.36 -2.46 8.25
C SER A 139 16.14 -1.58 7.96
N LEU A 140 15.27 -2.00 7.03
CA LEU A 140 14.05 -1.28 6.68
C LEU A 140 13.03 -2.25 6.08
N ILE A 141 11.77 -2.18 6.54
CA ILE A 141 10.63 -2.80 5.85
C ILE A 141 9.64 -1.73 5.41
N ILE A 142 9.33 -1.72 4.11
CA ILE A 142 8.32 -0.85 3.52
C ILE A 142 7.05 -1.68 3.27
N PHE A 143 5.95 -1.32 3.90
CA PHE A 143 4.64 -1.94 3.70
C PHE A 143 3.80 -1.06 2.76
N ASP A 144 3.67 -1.48 1.51
CA ASP A 144 2.76 -0.83 0.55
C ASP A 144 1.31 -1.27 0.78
N GLU A 145 0.38 -0.35 0.59
CA GLU A 145 -1.02 -0.49 0.99
C GLU A 145 -1.18 -0.93 2.45
N ALA A 146 -0.51 -0.20 3.36
CA ALA A 146 -0.46 -0.50 4.80
C ALA A 146 -1.85 -0.59 5.47
N HIS A 147 -2.91 -0.07 4.83
CA HIS A 147 -4.29 -0.25 5.28
C HIS A 147 -4.77 -1.72 5.27
N LYS A 148 -4.01 -2.63 4.63
CA LYS A 148 -4.27 -4.08 4.66
C LYS A 148 -3.73 -4.78 5.91
N THR A 149 -3.01 -4.08 6.78
CA THR A 149 -2.51 -4.60 8.06
C THR A 149 -3.66 -4.72 9.08
N LYS A 150 -4.62 -5.59 8.79
CA LYS A 150 -5.81 -5.85 9.60
C LYS A 150 -6.01 -7.34 9.84
N GLY A 151 -6.54 -7.68 11.00
CA GLY A 151 -6.85 -9.06 11.38
C GLY A 151 -5.66 -9.99 11.20
N ASN A 152 -5.84 -11.10 10.48
CA ASN A 152 -4.79 -12.12 10.30
C ASN A 152 -3.97 -11.95 9.01
N TYR A 153 -3.88 -10.73 8.47
CA TYR A 153 -3.09 -10.50 7.27
C TYR A 153 -1.60 -10.73 7.52
N ALA A 154 -0.87 -11.13 6.47
CA ALA A 154 0.53 -11.51 6.59
C ALA A 154 1.45 -10.36 7.03
N TYR A 155 1.05 -9.09 6.84
CA TYR A 155 1.78 -7.93 7.32
C TYR A 155 1.94 -7.94 8.85
N ASN A 156 0.89 -8.28 9.60
CA ASN A 156 0.90 -8.28 11.07
C ASN A 156 1.99 -9.23 11.58
N PHE A 157 1.98 -10.47 11.07
CA PHE A 157 2.98 -11.47 11.44
C PHE A 157 4.41 -10.99 11.12
N ILE A 158 4.65 -10.47 9.91
CA ILE A 158 5.99 -10.02 9.51
C ILE A 158 6.45 -8.85 10.37
N SER A 159 5.56 -7.91 10.68
CA SER A 159 5.86 -6.77 11.55
C SER A 159 6.25 -7.23 12.94
N SER A 160 5.44 -8.08 13.57
CA SER A 160 5.74 -8.61 14.91
C SER A 160 7.07 -9.38 14.94
N GLU A 161 7.33 -10.25 13.96
CA GLU A 161 8.62 -10.95 13.84
C GLU A 161 9.78 -9.98 13.63
N TYR A 162 9.59 -8.92 12.85
CA TYR A 162 10.64 -7.93 12.60
C TYR A 162 11.01 -7.15 13.86
N ILE A 163 10.03 -6.68 14.62
CA ILE A 163 10.24 -5.98 15.89
C ILE A 163 10.92 -6.89 16.92
N ASN A 164 10.59 -8.19 16.94
CA ASN A 164 11.17 -9.13 17.90
C ASN A 164 12.61 -9.55 17.56
N THR A 165 13.00 -9.51 16.29
CA THR A 165 14.30 -10.05 15.83
C THR A 165 15.33 -8.99 15.45
N CYS A 166 14.90 -7.79 15.07
CA CYS A 166 15.79 -6.68 14.70
C CYS A 166 16.05 -5.75 15.89
N THR A 167 17.28 -5.29 16.06
CA THR A 167 17.67 -4.42 17.18
C THR A 167 17.27 -2.95 17.01
N ASP A 168 17.22 -2.46 15.77
CA ASP A 168 16.87 -1.07 15.42
C ASP A 168 15.90 -1.10 14.21
N PRO A 169 14.67 -1.60 14.39
CA PRO A 169 13.74 -1.80 13.29
C PRO A 169 13.23 -0.45 12.77
N VAL A 170 13.26 -0.27 11.45
CA VAL A 170 12.61 0.88 10.79
C VAL A 170 11.50 0.37 9.87
N ILE A 171 10.30 0.85 10.10
CA ILE A 171 9.09 0.50 9.34
C ILE A 171 8.56 1.75 8.62
N LEU A 172 8.22 1.60 7.35
CA LEU A 172 7.48 2.60 6.59
C LEU A 172 6.19 2.00 6.05
N GLY A 173 5.05 2.39 6.62
CA GLY A 173 3.74 2.11 6.05
C GLY A 173 3.36 3.18 5.03
N LEU A 174 3.04 2.77 3.80
CA LEU A 174 2.54 3.65 2.74
C LEU A 174 1.07 3.33 2.48
N THR A 175 0.20 4.34 2.50
CA THR A 175 -1.22 4.14 2.14
C THR A 175 -1.86 5.39 1.54
N ALA A 176 -2.84 5.21 0.65
CA ALA A 176 -3.69 6.30 0.18
C ALA A 176 -4.74 6.71 1.21
N SER A 177 -5.22 5.75 2.00
CA SER A 177 -6.22 5.94 3.02
C SER A 177 -6.03 4.85 4.08
N PRO A 178 -5.86 5.19 5.36
CA PRO A 178 -5.66 4.20 6.42
C PRO A 178 -6.99 3.54 6.86
N GLY A 179 -8.14 4.09 6.47
CA GLY A 179 -9.46 3.66 6.93
C GLY A 179 -10.37 4.87 7.14
N LYS A 180 -11.64 4.62 7.46
CA LYS A 180 -12.62 5.68 7.79
C LYS A 180 -12.75 5.96 9.29
N ASP A 181 -12.38 4.99 10.11
CA ASP A 181 -12.65 5.01 11.55
C ASP A 181 -11.33 5.05 12.32
N GLU A 182 -11.31 5.78 13.44
CA GLU A 182 -10.12 5.93 14.28
C GLU A 182 -9.59 4.59 14.80
N GLU A 183 -10.50 3.68 15.16
CA GLU A 183 -10.16 2.31 15.59
C GLU A 183 -9.31 1.58 14.55
N HIS A 184 -9.63 1.75 13.26
CA HIS A 184 -8.89 1.13 12.18
C HIS A 184 -7.48 1.71 12.02
N ILE A 185 -7.33 3.02 12.23
CA ILE A 185 -6.02 3.68 12.17
C ILE A 185 -5.18 3.20 13.35
N GLN A 186 -5.77 3.11 14.54
CA GLN A 186 -5.09 2.62 15.74
C GLN A 186 -4.67 1.15 15.58
N GLU A 187 -5.52 0.30 14.99
CA GLU A 187 -5.18 -1.11 14.70
C GLU A 187 -3.92 -1.20 13.82
N ILE A 188 -3.84 -0.41 12.74
CA ILE A 188 -2.66 -0.38 11.86
C ILE A 188 -1.43 0.11 12.63
N CYS A 189 -1.58 1.16 13.45
CA CYS A 189 -0.48 1.71 14.22
C CYS A 189 0.08 0.71 15.23
N ASN A 190 -0.79 -0.02 15.93
CA ASN A 190 -0.40 -1.06 16.87
C ASN A 190 0.30 -2.22 16.14
N ASN A 191 -0.27 -2.68 15.02
CA ASN A 191 0.27 -3.82 14.27
C ASN A 191 1.64 -3.53 13.62
N LEU A 192 1.87 -2.30 13.17
CA LEU A 192 3.14 -1.86 12.55
C LEU A 192 4.09 -1.15 13.54
N SER A 193 3.74 -1.10 14.83
CA SER A 193 4.50 -0.41 15.87
C SER A 193 4.84 1.05 15.49
N ILE A 194 3.86 1.77 14.94
CA ILE A 194 4.03 3.14 14.41
C ILE A 194 4.21 4.14 15.55
N GLU A 195 5.25 4.97 15.43
CA GLU A 195 5.59 6.07 16.35
C GLU A 195 5.15 7.43 15.82
N ASN A 196 5.04 7.57 14.49
CA ASN A 196 4.67 8.83 13.84
C ASN A 196 3.78 8.60 12.63
N ILE A 197 2.66 9.33 12.62
CA ILE A 197 1.74 9.36 11.48
C ILE A 197 1.95 10.68 10.74
N ILE A 198 2.13 10.60 9.43
CA ILE A 198 2.28 11.76 8.56
C ILE A 198 1.16 11.74 7.55
N PHE A 199 0.26 12.71 7.66
CA PHE A 199 -0.87 12.88 6.75
C PHE A 199 -0.62 14.10 5.86
N LYS A 200 -0.81 13.94 4.55
CA LYS A 200 -0.99 15.09 3.65
C LYS A 200 -2.13 14.87 2.68
N ASN A 201 -2.76 15.95 2.26
CA ASN A 201 -3.77 16.02 1.21
C ASN A 201 -3.34 17.01 0.11
N TYR A 202 -4.18 17.16 -0.93
CA TYR A 202 -3.90 18.07 -2.05
C TYR A 202 -4.00 19.57 -1.69
N GLN A 203 -4.61 19.90 -0.56
CA GLN A 203 -4.85 21.27 -0.11
C GLN A 203 -3.73 21.81 0.77
N ASP A 204 -2.88 20.92 1.32
CA ASP A 204 -1.74 21.33 2.14
C ASP A 204 -0.82 22.28 1.39
N LYS A 205 -0.40 23.35 2.08
CA LYS A 205 0.38 24.45 1.48
C LYS A 205 1.63 23.96 0.75
N ASP A 206 2.35 23.01 1.34
CA ASP A 206 3.58 22.42 0.79
C ASP A 206 3.33 21.37 -0.30
N VAL A 207 2.08 20.96 -0.52
CA VAL A 207 1.70 19.99 -1.57
C VAL A 207 1.06 20.70 -2.76
N ARG A 208 0.21 21.70 -2.51
CA ARG A 208 -0.59 22.42 -3.51
C ARG A 208 0.25 23.01 -4.63
N GLU A 209 1.47 23.46 -4.33
CA GLU A 209 2.45 23.97 -5.31
C GLU A 209 2.84 22.95 -6.39
N TYR A 210 2.64 21.65 -6.11
CA TYR A 210 3.00 20.54 -6.99
C TYR A 210 1.79 19.83 -7.59
N VAL A 211 0.57 20.28 -7.28
CA VAL A 211 -0.69 19.71 -7.78
C VAL A 211 -1.20 20.60 -8.89
N TYR A 212 -1.37 20.01 -10.08
CA TYR A 212 -2.02 20.71 -11.19
C TYR A 212 -3.53 20.60 -11.03
N ASP A 213 -4.23 21.70 -11.20
CA ASP A 213 -5.68 21.71 -11.24
C ASP A 213 -6.17 20.85 -12.40
N ILE A 214 -7.17 20.01 -12.13
CA ILE A 214 -7.84 19.19 -13.15
C ILE A 214 -9.20 19.81 -13.40
N ASP A 215 -9.42 20.33 -14.60
CA ASP A 215 -10.74 20.80 -15.03
C ASP A 215 -11.66 19.60 -15.26
N ILE A 216 -12.60 19.39 -14.34
CA ILE A 216 -13.59 18.31 -14.45
C ILE A 216 -14.78 18.82 -15.26
N ILE A 217 -14.88 18.38 -16.52
CA ILE A 217 -16.05 18.66 -17.36
C ILE A 217 -17.08 17.55 -17.13
N ILE A 218 -18.06 17.81 -16.27
CA ILE A 218 -19.20 16.91 -16.07
C ILE A 218 -20.16 17.08 -17.25
N LYS A 219 -20.24 16.07 -18.11
CA LYS A 219 -21.29 15.98 -19.14
C LYS A 219 -22.39 15.07 -18.63
N LEU A 220 -23.53 15.67 -18.29
CA LEU A 220 -24.75 14.91 -18.02
C LEU A 220 -25.27 14.37 -19.36
N VAL A 221 -25.65 13.10 -19.38
CA VAL A 221 -26.20 12.42 -20.56
C VAL A 221 -27.58 11.94 -20.18
N ASP A 222 -28.58 12.34 -20.98
CA ASP A 222 -29.94 11.85 -20.80
C ASP A 222 -30.00 10.37 -21.15
N LEU A 223 -30.68 9.59 -20.30
CA LEU A 223 -30.94 8.19 -20.58
C LEU A 223 -32.07 8.08 -21.61
N PRO A 224 -31.91 7.27 -22.68
CA PRO A 224 -32.98 6.93 -23.59
C PRO A 224 -34.22 6.40 -22.85
N ILE A 225 -35.41 6.72 -23.34
CA ILE A 225 -36.68 6.35 -22.71
C ILE A 225 -36.77 4.84 -22.51
N GLU A 226 -36.31 4.05 -23.48
CA GLU A 226 -36.30 2.59 -23.41
C GLU A 226 -35.46 2.08 -22.22
N LEU A 227 -34.34 2.72 -21.91
CA LEU A 227 -33.51 2.37 -20.76
C LEU A 227 -34.18 2.77 -19.44
N VAL A 228 -34.89 3.90 -19.41
CA VAL A 228 -35.67 4.33 -18.24
C VAL A 228 -36.81 3.34 -17.97
N GLU A 229 -37.53 2.92 -19.00
CA GLU A 229 -38.59 1.91 -18.90
C GLU A 229 -38.06 0.58 -18.39
N LEU A 230 -36.97 0.07 -18.99
CA LEU A 230 -36.31 -1.16 -18.55
C LEU A 230 -35.83 -1.07 -17.11
N SER A 231 -35.25 0.08 -16.70
CA SER A 231 -34.79 0.29 -15.32
C SER A 231 -35.96 0.27 -14.33
N THR A 232 -37.12 0.79 -14.73
CA THR A 232 -38.34 0.81 -13.92
C THR A 232 -38.90 -0.60 -13.74
N ILE A 233 -38.95 -1.38 -14.82
CA ILE A 233 -39.37 -2.80 -14.76
C ILE A 233 -38.43 -3.59 -13.84
N TRP A 234 -37.12 -3.40 -14.00
CA TRP A 234 -36.11 -4.03 -13.14
C TRP A 234 -36.28 -3.65 -11.67
N TYR A 235 -36.49 -2.36 -11.39
CA TYR A 235 -36.68 -1.88 -10.03
C TYR A 235 -37.94 -2.47 -9.40
N ASN A 236 -39.05 -2.50 -10.14
CA ASN A 236 -40.30 -3.11 -9.69
C ASN A 236 -40.15 -4.60 -9.40
N LEU A 237 -39.47 -5.33 -10.27
CA LEU A 237 -39.17 -6.75 -10.06
C LEU A 237 -38.29 -6.95 -8.82
N PHE A 238 -37.25 -6.14 -8.67
CA PHE A 238 -36.37 -6.16 -7.50
C PHE A 238 -37.14 -5.89 -6.20
N GLU A 239 -38.05 -4.91 -6.19
CA GLU A 239 -38.91 -4.59 -5.04
C GLU A 239 -39.82 -5.77 -4.64
N VAL A 240 -40.35 -6.53 -5.62
CA VAL A 240 -41.14 -7.74 -5.32
C VAL A 240 -40.30 -8.76 -4.57
N PHE A 241 -39.07 -9.03 -5.03
CA PHE A 241 -38.14 -9.92 -4.33
C PHE A 241 -37.76 -9.37 -2.96
N LEU A 242 -37.49 -8.07 -2.87
CA LEU A 242 -37.10 -7.40 -1.64
C LEU A 242 -38.18 -7.51 -0.55
N ARG A 243 -39.45 -7.31 -0.92
CA ARG A 243 -40.59 -7.51 -0.02
C ARG A 243 -40.67 -8.93 0.51
N PHE A 244 -40.39 -9.94 -0.32
CA PHE A 244 -40.33 -11.34 0.14
C PHE A 244 -39.27 -11.51 1.24
N PHE A 245 -38.05 -11.00 1.03
CA PHE A 245 -36.98 -11.12 2.03
C PHE A 245 -37.28 -10.34 3.31
N ILE A 246 -37.82 -9.13 3.21
CA ILE A 246 -38.20 -8.33 4.40
C ILE A 246 -39.33 -9.01 5.18
N LYS A 247 -40.38 -9.50 4.50
CA LYS A 247 -41.53 -10.15 5.14
C LYS A 247 -41.11 -11.39 5.93
N ASN A 248 -40.16 -12.15 5.38
CA ASN A 248 -39.61 -13.34 6.04
C ASN A 248 -38.51 -13.00 7.06
N LYS A 249 -38.27 -11.72 7.38
CA LYS A 249 -37.23 -11.24 8.32
C LYS A 249 -35.82 -11.70 7.95
N LEU A 250 -35.58 -11.95 6.68
CA LEU A 250 -34.29 -12.39 6.14
C LEU A 250 -33.34 -11.19 6.00
N ILE A 251 -33.86 -10.00 5.66
CA ILE A 251 -33.07 -8.76 5.53
C ILE A 251 -33.73 -7.63 6.34
N PRO A 252 -32.95 -6.73 6.98
CA PRO A 252 -33.48 -5.57 7.68
C PRO A 252 -34.30 -4.64 6.76
N PRO A 253 -35.47 -4.16 7.21
CA PRO A 253 -36.24 -3.16 6.48
C PRO A 253 -35.56 -1.78 6.48
N ASN A 254 -35.95 -0.92 5.53
CA ASN A 254 -35.63 0.51 5.48
C ASN A 254 -34.14 0.88 5.30
N LYS A 255 -33.41 0.16 4.46
CA LYS A 255 -32.09 0.63 3.99
C LYS A 255 -32.25 1.61 2.82
N LYS A 256 -31.41 2.66 2.81
CA LYS A 256 -31.32 3.60 1.68
C LYS A 256 -30.91 2.91 0.37
N TYR A 257 -30.17 1.81 0.46
CA TYR A 257 -29.78 0.94 -0.64
C TYR A 257 -29.50 -0.47 -0.14
N TYR A 258 -29.91 -1.48 -0.91
CA TYR A 258 -29.61 -2.88 -0.64
C TYR A 258 -28.50 -3.35 -1.58
N SER A 259 -27.38 -3.74 -0.99
CA SER A 259 -26.18 -4.14 -1.72
C SER A 259 -26.14 -5.65 -1.98
N LYS A 260 -25.29 -6.08 -2.92
CA LYS A 260 -25.02 -7.50 -3.17
C LYS A 260 -24.62 -8.27 -1.90
N LEU A 261 -23.92 -7.61 -0.96
CA LEU A 261 -23.48 -8.22 0.29
C LEU A 261 -24.66 -8.62 1.18
N ASP A 262 -25.75 -7.84 1.17
CA ASP A 262 -26.95 -8.13 1.97
C ASP A 262 -27.61 -9.46 1.54
N PHE A 263 -27.58 -9.78 0.24
CA PHE A 263 -28.14 -11.03 -0.30
C PHE A 263 -27.15 -12.20 -0.23
N LEU A 264 -25.84 -11.95 -0.30
CA LEU A 264 -24.84 -13.01 -0.15
C LEU A 264 -24.76 -13.55 1.30
N GLY A 265 -25.05 -12.70 2.30
CA GLY A 265 -25.18 -13.13 3.69
C GLY A 265 -26.26 -14.22 3.84
N LEU A 266 -27.42 -14.01 3.23
CA LEU A 266 -28.53 -14.98 3.22
C LEU A 266 -28.14 -16.33 2.66
N SER A 267 -27.40 -16.35 1.55
CA SER A 267 -26.97 -17.61 0.94
C SER A 267 -26.07 -18.41 1.88
N ARG A 268 -25.26 -17.75 2.71
CA ARG A 268 -24.43 -18.44 3.72
C ARG A 268 -25.28 -18.98 4.86
N ASP A 269 -26.19 -18.16 5.37
CA ASP A 269 -27.05 -18.53 6.51
C ASP A 269 -27.99 -19.68 6.16
N LEU A 270 -28.52 -19.72 4.93
CA LEU A 270 -29.40 -20.79 4.42
C LEU A 270 -28.65 -22.08 4.04
N THR A 271 -27.32 -22.03 3.83
CA THR A 271 -26.50 -23.23 3.59
C THR A 271 -25.91 -23.84 4.85
N LEU A 272 -26.03 -23.15 5.99
CA LEU A 272 -25.54 -23.59 7.30
C LEU A 272 -26.65 -24.17 8.20
N SER A 273 -27.88 -24.23 7.69
CA SER A 273 -29.03 -24.96 8.26
C SER A 273 -29.23 -26.30 7.57
#